data_AF-A0A6A4W7A6-F1
#
_entry.id   AF-A0A6A4W7A6-F1
#
_cell.length_a   1.000
_cell.length_b   1.000
_cell.length_c   1.000
_cell.angle_alpha   90.00
_cell.angle_beta   90.00
_cell.angle_gamma   90.00
#
_symmetry.space_group_name_H-M   'P 1'
#
loop_
_entity.id
_entity.type
_entity.pdbx_description
1 polymer ?
#
loop_
_entity_poly.entity_id
_entity_poly.type
_entity_poly.pdbx_seq_one_letter_code
_entity_poly.pdbx_strand_id
1 'polypeptide(L)'
;MARTRSDSGLSSARLGMTSYNYLSSHGGQLATSTPLTGTPAAGLKAVSTPSAAGLTPGLRVALQESARVRRRLADELTKEAIAAAGPSAERRQLLDAVSGALSYQLEDEAGRLRRLHQQQLQQLRAELEQLQRERQLETDQLRDQVAVAERTLQQASREHSRQLAARDSQLTALREELTHTRQQHQLDRQRLVSELSRSLEQERSALRRRHGRQLLTLSQSAAARLADSAQQQQLATQQLLVTVKSLELELDRRQEQLEAERSRSAELERLLLKKRTARRSVGTQLR
;
A
#
# COMPACT_ATOMS: atom_id res chain seq x y z
N MET A 1 -9.75 -34.64 -19.67
CA MET A 1 -10.43 -33.93 -18.55
C MET A 1 -9.35 -33.35 -17.63
N ALA A 2 -9.54 -32.15 -17.05
CA ALA A 2 -8.75 -31.49 -15.98
C ALA A 2 -7.20 -31.34 -16.21
N ARG A 3 -6.52 -30.16 -16.24
CA ARG A 3 -6.46 -28.98 -15.32
C ARG A 3 -6.19 -29.40 -13.85
N THR A 4 -5.28 -28.84 -13.04
CA THR A 4 -4.23 -27.79 -13.11
C THR A 4 -3.28 -28.04 -11.88
N ARG A 5 -2.20 -27.33 -11.53
CA ARG A 5 -1.62 -25.99 -11.82
C ARG A 5 -0.12 -26.01 -11.43
N SER A 6 0.65 -24.96 -11.74
CA SER A 6 1.93 -24.62 -11.09
C SER A 6 2.14 -23.09 -11.07
N ASP A 7 2.93 -22.59 -10.12
CA ASP A 7 3.10 -21.16 -9.85
C ASP A 7 4.17 -20.47 -10.71
N SER A 8 3.82 -19.26 -11.15
CA SER A 8 4.66 -18.07 -11.37
C SER A 8 3.72 -16.99 -11.94
N GLY A 9 3.87 -15.70 -11.75
CA GLY A 9 4.91 -14.91 -11.13
C GLY A 9 4.56 -13.45 -11.48
N LEU A 10 4.28 -12.65 -10.46
CA LEU A 10 4.26 -11.17 -10.42
C LEU A 10 4.20 -10.41 -11.77
N SER A 11 3.07 -9.76 -12.05
CA SER A 11 3.10 -8.45 -12.74
C SER A 11 1.89 -7.57 -12.42
N SER A 12 2.18 -6.29 -12.13
CA SER A 12 1.29 -5.13 -12.11
C SER A 12 -0.02 -5.19 -11.29
N ALA A 13 0.01 -4.58 -10.11
CA ALA A 13 -1.19 -4.23 -9.35
C ALA A 13 -2.05 -3.22 -10.14
N ARG A 14 -3.22 -3.65 -10.62
CA ARG A 14 -4.23 -2.77 -11.22
C ARG A 14 -5.16 -2.22 -10.13
N LEU A 15 -4.62 -1.36 -9.27
CA LEU A 15 -5.42 -0.64 -8.27
C LEU A 15 -6.26 0.45 -8.94
N GLY A 16 -7.48 0.63 -8.43
CA GLY A 16 -8.54 1.32 -9.16
C GLY A 16 -8.33 2.83 -9.28
N MET A 17 -8.45 3.35 -10.51
CA MET A 17 -8.84 4.74 -10.72
C MET A 17 -10.36 4.88 -10.58
N THR A 18 -10.82 5.02 -9.34
CA THR A 18 -12.14 5.63 -9.08
C THR A 18 -11.99 7.15 -9.20
N SER A 19 -12.25 7.67 -10.39
CA SER A 19 -12.37 9.12 -10.62
C SER A 19 -13.63 9.64 -9.90
N TYR A 20 -13.44 10.41 -8.84
CA TYR A 20 -14.51 11.15 -8.19
C TYR A 20 -15.03 12.26 -9.12
N ASN A 21 -16.17 11.99 -9.77
CA ASN A 21 -16.97 13.04 -10.40
C ASN A 21 -17.72 13.81 -9.32
N TYR A 22 -17.32 15.05 -9.04
CA TYR A 22 -18.18 16.01 -8.35
C TYR A 22 -18.07 17.43 -8.96
N LEU A 23 -19.25 17.93 -9.31
CA LEU A 23 -19.66 19.33 -9.45
C LEU A 23 -19.40 20.10 -10.78
N SER A 24 -20.52 20.24 -11.50
CA SER A 24 -21.04 21.50 -12.04
C SER A 24 -20.22 22.29 -13.07
N SER A 25 -20.52 22.03 -14.35
CA SER A 25 -20.42 23.04 -15.42
C SER A 25 -21.81 23.35 -16.00
N HIS A 26 -22.34 24.53 -15.68
CA HIS A 26 -23.43 25.12 -16.46
C HIS A 26 -22.85 26.00 -17.57
N GLY A 27 -23.16 25.64 -18.83
CA GLY A 27 -23.21 26.57 -19.96
C GLY A 27 -21.88 26.98 -20.61
N GLY A 28 -21.93 27.24 -21.92
CA GLY A 28 -20.85 27.88 -22.68
C GLY A 28 -20.32 27.02 -23.84
N GLN A 29 -20.89 27.21 -25.03
CA GLN A 29 -20.45 26.50 -26.24
C GLN A 29 -19.16 27.07 -26.83
N LEU A 30 -18.31 26.14 -27.29
CA LEU A 30 -17.27 26.24 -28.30
C LEU A 30 -17.16 27.57 -29.08
N ALA A 31 -16.02 28.24 -28.94
CA ALA A 31 -15.48 29.16 -29.94
C ALA A 31 -14.11 28.63 -30.42
N THR A 32 -13.96 28.39 -31.72
CA THR A 32 -12.75 27.79 -32.32
C THR A 32 -11.76 28.84 -32.81
N SER A 33 -10.56 28.84 -32.23
CA SER A 33 -9.25 29.09 -32.84
C SER A 33 -9.11 30.04 -34.05
N THR A 34 -8.30 31.10 -33.89
CA THR A 34 -7.20 31.44 -34.83
C THR A 34 -6.09 32.20 -34.07
N PRO A 35 -4.80 32.11 -34.48
CA PRO A 35 -3.66 32.58 -33.69
C PRO A 35 -3.21 34.02 -34.00
N LEU A 36 -2.52 34.64 -33.05
CA LEU A 36 -1.85 35.95 -33.16
C LEU A 36 -0.45 35.84 -33.76
N THR A 37 -0.14 36.65 -34.77
CA THR A 37 1.23 37.13 -35.09
C THR A 37 1.19 38.52 -35.73
N GLY A 38 2.17 39.39 -35.44
CA GLY A 38 2.48 40.58 -36.25
C GLY A 38 1.95 41.94 -35.77
N THR A 39 2.73 42.64 -34.94
CA THR A 39 2.71 44.10 -34.77
C THR A 39 3.65 44.79 -35.78
N PRO A 40 3.76 46.14 -35.86
CA PRO A 40 2.73 47.19 -35.92
C PRO A 40 3.00 48.17 -37.11
N ALA A 41 2.43 49.39 -37.03
CA ALA A 41 2.82 50.64 -37.74
C ALA A 41 2.10 51.06 -39.05
N ALA A 42 1.01 51.82 -38.88
CA ALA A 42 0.70 53.08 -39.55
C ALA A 42 -0.42 53.76 -38.74
N GLY A 43 -0.41 55.04 -38.39
CA GLY A 43 0.32 56.15 -38.99
C GLY A 43 -0.68 57.10 -39.67
N LEU A 44 -0.92 58.26 -39.04
CA LEU A 44 -1.59 59.46 -39.58
C LEU A 44 -3.13 59.48 -39.67
N LYS A 45 -3.69 60.36 -38.83
CA LYS A 45 -4.73 61.37 -39.12
C LYS A 45 -5.80 61.02 -40.20
N ALA A 46 -7.02 60.76 -39.73
CA ALA A 46 -8.23 61.20 -40.39
C ALA A 46 -8.98 62.20 -39.47
N VAL A 47 -8.78 63.49 -39.70
CA VAL A 47 -9.68 64.53 -39.17
C VAL A 47 -10.89 64.54 -40.09
N SER A 48 -11.95 63.84 -39.67
CA SER A 48 -13.22 63.76 -40.41
C SER A 48 -14.28 64.54 -39.65
N THR A 49 -14.96 65.42 -40.38
CA THR A 49 -16.06 66.30 -39.96
C THR A 49 -17.12 65.63 -39.06
N PRO A 50 -17.81 66.39 -38.18
CA PRO A 50 -18.85 65.83 -37.31
C PRO A 50 -20.03 65.32 -38.13
N SER A 51 -20.07 64.01 -38.36
CA SER A 51 -21.19 63.33 -39.01
C SER A 51 -22.42 63.34 -38.10
N ALA A 52 -23.59 63.65 -38.68
CA ALA A 52 -24.88 63.65 -37.99
C ALA A 52 -25.32 62.27 -37.45
N ALA A 53 -24.54 61.21 -37.70
CA ALA A 53 -24.74 59.87 -37.14
C ALA A 53 -24.60 59.81 -35.60
N GLY A 54 -23.88 60.75 -34.97
CA GLY A 54 -23.62 60.76 -33.53
C GLY A 54 -24.77 61.25 -32.63
N LEU A 55 -25.90 61.71 -33.20
CA LEU A 55 -27.05 62.19 -32.42
C LEU A 55 -27.92 61.03 -31.93
N THR A 56 -28.24 61.01 -30.63
CA THR A 56 -29.18 60.04 -30.05
C THR A 56 -30.56 60.13 -30.73
N PRO A 57 -31.34 59.03 -30.80
CA PRO A 57 -32.61 59.02 -31.53
C PRO A 57 -33.57 60.16 -31.12
N GLY A 58 -33.68 60.44 -29.81
CA GLY A 58 -34.51 61.53 -29.29
C GLY A 58 -34.07 62.94 -29.76
N LEU A 59 -32.77 63.23 -29.78
CA LEU A 59 -32.25 64.49 -30.33
C LEU A 59 -32.51 64.63 -31.83
N ARG A 60 -32.47 63.50 -32.56
CA ARG A 60 -32.76 63.47 -33.99
C ARG A 60 -34.23 63.76 -34.29
N VAL A 61 -35.14 63.21 -33.49
CA VAL A 61 -36.59 63.50 -33.57
C VAL A 61 -36.88 64.96 -33.19
N ALA A 62 -36.36 65.45 -32.06
CA ALA A 62 -36.56 66.84 -31.63
C ALA A 62 -36.04 67.88 -32.65
N LEU A 63 -34.91 67.60 -33.31
CA LEU A 63 -34.40 68.45 -34.40
C LEU A 63 -35.29 68.40 -35.65
N GLN A 64 -35.84 67.24 -36.00
CA GLN A 64 -36.79 67.12 -37.13
C GLN A 64 -38.14 67.79 -36.82
N GLU A 65 -38.65 67.67 -35.61
CA GLU A 65 -39.91 68.31 -35.19
C GLU A 65 -39.74 69.82 -35.09
N SER A 66 -38.67 70.33 -34.47
CA SER A 66 -38.39 71.78 -34.49
C SER A 66 -38.19 72.33 -35.91
N ALA A 67 -37.65 71.55 -36.86
CA ALA A 67 -37.56 71.96 -38.26
C ALA A 67 -38.93 71.97 -38.95
N ARG A 68 -39.83 71.04 -38.63
CA ARG A 68 -41.22 71.01 -39.12
C ARG A 68 -42.07 72.15 -38.55
N VAL A 69 -41.95 72.43 -37.25
CA VAL A 69 -42.63 73.54 -36.57
C VAL A 69 -42.15 74.88 -37.13
N ARG A 70 -40.84 75.08 -37.29
CA ARG A 70 -40.28 76.30 -37.91
C ARG A 70 -40.75 76.51 -39.35
N ARG A 71 -40.88 75.45 -40.16
CA ARG A 71 -41.48 75.55 -41.50
C ARG A 71 -42.96 75.93 -41.45
N ARG A 72 -43.76 75.30 -40.59
CA ARG A 72 -45.19 75.64 -40.44
C ARG A 72 -45.41 77.08 -39.97
N LEU A 73 -44.64 77.56 -38.99
CA LEU A 73 -44.67 78.96 -38.55
C LEU A 73 -44.27 79.92 -39.67
N ALA A 74 -43.24 79.60 -40.46
CA ALA A 74 -42.89 80.40 -41.64
C ALA A 74 -44.01 80.39 -42.71
N ASP A 75 -44.64 79.24 -42.95
CA ASP A 75 -45.75 79.08 -43.91
C ASP A 75 -47.04 79.78 -43.44
N GLU A 76 -47.27 79.94 -42.14
CA GLU A 76 -48.42 80.66 -41.57
C GLU A 76 -48.15 82.17 -41.50
N LEU A 77 -46.99 82.60 -41.00
CA LEU A 77 -46.59 84.02 -40.99
C LEU A 77 -46.52 84.60 -42.41
N THR A 78 -46.08 83.82 -43.41
CA THR A 78 -46.13 84.27 -44.81
C THR A 78 -47.56 84.38 -45.34
N LYS A 79 -48.49 83.49 -44.96
CA LYS A 79 -49.91 83.59 -45.35
C LYS A 79 -50.62 84.77 -44.69
N GLU A 80 -50.39 85.03 -43.41
CA GLU A 80 -50.96 86.19 -42.72
C GLU A 80 -50.40 87.50 -43.29
N ALA A 81 -49.08 87.57 -43.57
CA ALA A 81 -48.48 88.69 -44.28
C ALA A 81 -48.94 88.82 -45.74
N ILE A 82 -49.44 87.74 -46.37
CA ILE A 82 -50.11 87.80 -47.68
C ILE A 82 -51.50 88.42 -47.57
N ALA A 83 -52.27 88.09 -46.52
CA ALA A 83 -53.65 88.55 -46.35
C ALA A 83 -53.78 90.01 -45.91
N ALA A 84 -52.82 90.56 -45.15
CA ALA A 84 -52.94 91.87 -44.50
C ALA A 84 -52.44 93.08 -45.32
N ALA A 85 -52.03 92.90 -46.58
CA ALA A 85 -51.18 93.88 -47.26
C ALA A 85 -51.90 94.85 -48.22
N GLY A 86 -51.88 96.14 -47.84
CA GLY A 86 -51.91 97.27 -48.78
C GLY A 86 -50.58 97.43 -49.55
N PRO A 87 -50.22 98.65 -50.00
CA PRO A 87 -49.15 98.87 -50.98
C PRO A 87 -47.78 98.29 -50.58
N SER A 88 -47.05 97.81 -51.59
CA SER A 88 -46.02 96.77 -51.50
C SER A 88 -44.72 97.10 -50.73
N ALA A 89 -44.57 98.30 -50.18
CA ALA A 89 -43.37 98.74 -49.47
C ALA A 89 -43.38 98.35 -47.98
N GLU A 90 -44.45 98.72 -47.26
CA GLU A 90 -44.58 98.51 -45.80
C GLU A 90 -44.58 97.01 -45.46
N ARG A 91 -45.25 96.20 -46.28
CA ARG A 91 -45.27 94.75 -46.17
C ARG A 91 -43.88 94.12 -46.30
N ARG A 92 -43.01 94.64 -47.17
CA ARG A 92 -41.62 94.16 -47.30
C ARG A 92 -40.84 94.50 -46.05
N GLN A 93 -40.94 95.74 -45.55
CA GLN A 93 -40.30 96.16 -44.31
C GLN A 93 -40.73 95.33 -43.10
N LEU A 94 -42.02 94.98 -42.98
CA LEU A 94 -42.52 94.09 -41.92
C LEU A 94 -41.99 92.66 -42.07
N LEU A 95 -41.95 92.10 -43.29
CA LEU A 95 -41.37 90.78 -43.54
C LEU A 95 -39.87 90.73 -43.27
N ASP A 96 -39.12 91.78 -43.63
CA ASP A 96 -37.68 91.91 -43.35
C ASP A 96 -37.42 92.04 -41.85
N ALA A 97 -38.25 92.81 -41.12
CA ALA A 97 -38.17 92.95 -39.66
C ALA A 97 -38.49 91.62 -38.93
N VAL A 98 -39.53 90.90 -39.36
CA VAL A 98 -39.89 89.58 -38.82
C VAL A 98 -38.81 88.54 -39.15
N SER A 99 -38.26 88.55 -40.37
CA SER A 99 -37.15 87.68 -40.78
C SER A 99 -35.88 87.93 -39.96
N GLY A 100 -35.56 89.20 -39.70
CA GLY A 100 -34.47 89.60 -38.80
C GLY A 100 -34.69 89.12 -37.37
N ALA A 101 -35.86 89.39 -36.79
CA ALA A 101 -36.20 88.97 -35.43
C ALA A 101 -36.16 87.44 -35.24
N LEU A 102 -36.70 86.69 -36.21
CA LEU A 102 -36.63 85.23 -36.22
C LEU A 102 -35.18 84.74 -36.34
N SER A 103 -34.35 85.38 -37.18
CA SER A 103 -32.94 85.01 -37.33
C SER A 103 -32.18 85.15 -36.01
N TYR A 104 -32.33 86.27 -35.31
CA TYR A 104 -31.73 86.47 -33.98
C TYR A 104 -32.23 85.44 -32.95
N GLN A 105 -33.54 85.15 -32.91
CA GLN A 105 -34.09 84.13 -32.00
C GLN A 105 -33.52 82.74 -32.28
N LEU A 106 -33.37 82.36 -33.55
CA LEU A 106 -32.80 81.07 -33.94
C LEU A 106 -31.30 80.96 -33.63
N GLU A 107 -30.54 82.05 -33.73
CA GLU A 107 -29.14 82.10 -33.31
C GLU A 107 -29.00 81.99 -31.79
N ASP A 108 -29.86 82.66 -31.02
CA ASP A 108 -29.92 82.57 -29.56
C ASP A 108 -30.29 81.15 -29.09
N GLU A 109 -31.30 80.52 -29.71
CA GLU A 109 -31.68 79.13 -29.43
C GLU A 109 -30.54 78.17 -29.80
N ALA A 110 -29.91 78.34 -30.97
CA ALA A 110 -28.76 77.54 -31.36
C ALA A 110 -27.58 77.72 -30.39
N GLY A 111 -27.35 78.94 -29.89
CA GLY A 111 -26.37 79.25 -28.87
C GLY A 111 -26.66 78.56 -27.54
N ARG A 112 -27.91 78.59 -27.08
CA ARG A 112 -28.38 77.89 -25.86
C ARG A 112 -28.21 76.37 -26.00
N LEU A 113 -28.65 75.78 -27.12
CA LEU A 113 -28.51 74.36 -27.39
C LEU A 113 -27.05 73.91 -27.48
N ARG A 114 -26.16 74.70 -28.10
CA ARG A 114 -24.71 74.44 -28.11
C ARG A 114 -24.12 74.42 -26.70
N ARG A 115 -24.49 75.39 -25.85
CA ARG A 115 -24.03 75.45 -24.45
C ARG A 115 -24.52 74.23 -23.64
N LEU A 116 -25.80 73.88 -23.75
CA LEU A 116 -26.37 72.70 -23.07
C LEU A 116 -25.70 71.40 -23.54
N HIS A 117 -25.49 71.24 -24.84
CA HIS A 117 -24.81 70.06 -25.38
C HIS A 117 -23.34 69.99 -24.93
N GLN A 118 -22.63 71.13 -24.87
CA GLN A 118 -21.27 71.20 -24.37
C GLN A 118 -21.19 70.86 -22.87
N GLN A 119 -22.16 71.30 -22.06
CA GLN A 119 -22.29 70.92 -20.65
C GLN A 119 -22.54 69.42 -20.48
N GLN A 120 -23.47 68.84 -21.26
CA GLN A 120 -23.71 67.39 -21.25
C GLN A 120 -22.46 66.58 -21.63
N LEU A 121 -21.71 67.02 -22.64
CA LEU A 121 -20.45 66.37 -23.02
C LEU A 121 -19.37 66.51 -21.94
N GLN A 122 -19.36 67.61 -21.16
CA GLN A 122 -18.45 67.76 -20.01
C GLN A 122 -18.85 66.84 -18.84
N GLN A 123 -20.14 66.72 -18.55
CA GLN A 123 -20.67 65.80 -17.53
C GLN A 123 -20.32 64.34 -17.86
N LEU A 124 -20.65 63.89 -19.08
CA LEU A 124 -20.34 62.52 -19.52
C LEU A 124 -18.82 62.22 -19.53
N ARG A 125 -17.97 63.22 -19.78
CA ARG A 125 -16.50 63.05 -19.66
C ARG A 125 -16.08 62.87 -18.20
N ALA A 126 -16.62 63.67 -17.28
CA ALA A 126 -16.32 63.55 -15.86
C ALA A 126 -16.80 62.19 -15.30
N GLU A 127 -17.99 61.74 -15.68
CA GLU A 127 -18.52 60.41 -15.32
C GLU A 127 -17.64 59.27 -15.87
N LEU A 128 -17.21 59.35 -17.13
CA LEU A 128 -16.30 58.35 -17.72
C LEU A 128 -14.92 58.35 -17.06
N GLU A 129 -14.36 59.51 -16.72
CA GLU A 129 -13.11 59.60 -15.97
C GLU A 129 -13.25 59.02 -14.55
N GLN A 130 -14.37 59.26 -13.87
CA GLN A 130 -14.64 58.68 -12.56
C GLN A 130 -14.75 57.16 -12.65
N LEU A 131 -15.57 56.62 -13.56
CA LEU A 131 -15.72 55.17 -13.78
C LEU A 131 -14.40 54.50 -14.18
N GLN A 132 -13.51 55.20 -14.91
CA GLN A 132 -12.17 54.69 -15.21
C GLN A 132 -11.28 54.62 -13.96
N ARG A 133 -11.32 55.64 -13.09
CA ARG A 133 -10.57 55.63 -11.82
C ARG A 133 -11.09 54.56 -10.86
N GLU A 134 -12.41 54.41 -10.74
CA GLU A 134 -13.04 53.36 -9.92
C GLU A 134 -12.62 51.96 -10.41
N ARG A 135 -12.71 51.69 -11.72
CA ARG A 135 -12.23 50.42 -12.28
C ARG A 135 -10.73 50.20 -12.10
N GLN A 136 -9.90 51.24 -12.19
CA GLN A 136 -8.47 51.12 -11.92
C GLN A 136 -8.23 50.68 -10.46
N LEU A 137 -8.87 51.35 -9.51
CA LEU A 137 -8.80 51.01 -8.08
C LEU A 137 -9.29 49.56 -7.82
N GLU A 138 -10.40 49.14 -8.43
CA GLU A 138 -10.86 47.75 -8.36
C GLU A 138 -9.81 46.76 -8.92
N THR A 139 -9.22 47.04 -10.08
CA THR A 139 -8.21 46.16 -10.67
C THR A 139 -6.93 46.08 -9.85
N ASP A 140 -6.51 47.16 -9.21
CA ASP A 140 -5.32 47.18 -8.36
C ASP A 140 -5.57 46.49 -7.02
N GLN A 141 -6.75 46.68 -6.41
CA GLN A 141 -7.18 45.91 -5.24
C GLN A 141 -7.24 44.40 -5.53
N LEU A 142 -7.77 43.99 -6.68
CA LEU A 142 -7.80 42.59 -7.09
C LEU A 142 -6.39 42.03 -7.34
N ARG A 143 -5.48 42.81 -7.95
CA ARG A 143 -4.07 42.43 -8.10
C ARG A 143 -3.39 42.21 -6.76
N ASP A 144 -3.60 43.10 -5.79
CA ASP A 144 -3.04 42.97 -4.45
C ASP A 144 -3.60 41.75 -3.71
N GLN A 145 -4.92 41.51 -3.80
CA GLN A 145 -5.55 40.31 -3.23
C GLN A 145 -4.99 39.02 -3.84
N VAL A 146 -4.82 38.96 -5.17
CA VAL A 146 -4.19 37.82 -5.87
C VAL A 146 -2.74 37.66 -5.42
N ALA A 147 -1.95 38.73 -5.35
CA ALA A 147 -0.56 38.66 -4.91
C ALA A 147 -0.42 38.19 -3.44
N VAL A 148 -1.36 38.56 -2.56
CA VAL A 148 -1.43 38.03 -1.19
C VAL A 148 -1.80 36.55 -1.19
N ALA A 149 -2.83 36.15 -1.95
CA ALA A 149 -3.27 34.75 -2.05
C ALA A 149 -2.16 33.84 -2.62
N GLU A 150 -1.43 34.28 -3.64
CA GLU A 150 -0.28 33.56 -4.19
C GLU A 150 0.85 33.43 -3.16
N ARG A 151 1.16 34.49 -2.42
CA ARG A 151 2.20 34.44 -1.36
C ARG A 151 1.82 33.49 -0.23
N THR A 152 0.58 33.51 0.25
CA THR A 152 0.12 32.61 1.31
C THR A 152 0.08 31.16 0.82
N LEU A 153 -0.38 30.91 -0.42
CA LEU A 153 -0.34 29.58 -1.03
C LEU A 153 1.09 29.06 -1.20
N GLN A 154 2.03 29.90 -1.65
CA GLN A 154 3.45 29.53 -1.74
C GLN A 154 4.08 29.25 -0.38
N GLN A 155 3.71 29.99 0.67
CA GLN A 155 4.17 29.74 2.04
C GLN A 155 3.63 28.41 2.57
N ALA A 156 2.32 28.17 2.48
CA ALA A 156 1.68 26.93 2.91
C ALA A 156 2.23 25.71 2.14
N SER A 157 2.41 25.84 0.81
CA SER A 157 3.04 24.81 -0.02
C SER A 157 4.45 24.46 0.47
N ARG A 158 5.30 25.47 0.71
CA ARG A 158 6.67 25.25 1.24
C ARG A 158 6.66 24.64 2.64
N GLU A 159 5.71 25.02 3.48
CA GLU A 159 5.58 24.43 4.82
C GLU A 159 5.17 22.95 4.74
N HIS A 160 4.14 22.62 3.97
CA HIS A 160 3.74 21.24 3.75
C HIS A 160 4.85 20.39 3.10
N SER A 161 5.61 20.92 2.13
CA SER A 161 6.78 20.21 1.58
C SER A 161 7.85 19.92 2.64
N ARG A 162 8.10 20.85 3.57
CA ARG A 162 9.03 20.62 4.70
C ARG A 162 8.49 19.59 5.69
N GLN A 163 7.20 19.67 6.02
CA GLN A 163 6.53 18.69 6.88
C GLN A 163 6.58 17.29 6.27
N LEU A 164 6.30 17.14 4.97
CA LEU A 164 6.42 15.88 4.25
C LEU A 164 7.85 15.33 4.27
N ALA A 165 8.85 16.15 3.91
CA ALA A 165 10.25 15.73 3.93
C ALA A 165 10.72 15.28 5.34
N ALA A 166 10.23 15.93 6.41
CA ALA A 166 10.49 15.53 7.78
C ALA A 166 9.79 14.20 8.17
N ARG A 167 8.60 13.93 7.62
CA ARG A 167 7.90 12.64 7.83
C ARG A 167 8.53 11.51 7.03
N ASP A 168 8.98 11.79 5.81
CA ASP A 168 9.71 10.83 4.99
C ASP A 168 11.04 10.43 5.65
N SER A 169 11.79 11.38 6.22
CA SER A 169 13.04 11.07 6.96
C SER A 169 12.80 10.27 8.25
N GLN A 170 11.68 10.51 8.95
CA GLN A 170 11.25 9.67 10.07
C GLN A 170 10.88 8.25 9.60
N LEU A 171 10.19 8.11 8.45
CA LEU A 171 9.84 6.81 7.89
C LEU A 171 11.07 6.03 7.38
N THR A 172 12.10 6.69 6.85
CA THR A 172 13.36 6.01 6.49
C THR A 172 14.10 5.52 7.73
N ALA A 173 14.25 6.36 8.77
CA ALA A 173 14.87 5.96 10.03
C ALA A 173 14.15 4.75 10.68
N LEU A 174 12.82 4.80 10.79
CA LEU A 174 12.03 3.68 11.34
C LEU A 174 12.13 2.41 10.49
N ARG A 175 12.31 2.52 9.16
CA ARG A 175 12.56 1.35 8.28
C ARG A 175 13.94 0.76 8.53
N GLU A 176 14.96 1.60 8.70
CA GLU A 176 16.33 1.17 9.03
C GLU A 176 16.35 0.45 10.38
N GLU A 177 15.77 1.04 11.43
CA GLU A 177 15.60 0.42 12.75
C GLU A 177 14.86 -0.92 12.68
N LEU A 178 13.77 -1.00 11.90
CA LEU A 178 13.03 -2.25 11.68
C LEU A 178 13.86 -3.32 10.96
N THR A 179 14.70 -2.93 9.99
CA THR A 179 15.61 -3.89 9.33
C THR A 179 16.71 -4.37 10.28
N HIS A 180 17.27 -3.47 11.10
CA HIS A 180 18.31 -3.79 12.07
C HIS A 180 17.80 -4.74 13.15
N THR A 181 16.65 -4.43 13.77
CA THR A 181 16.02 -5.29 14.79
C THR A 181 15.62 -6.65 14.25
N ARG A 182 15.14 -6.75 13.01
CA ARG A 182 14.89 -8.04 12.34
C ARG A 182 16.16 -8.87 12.16
N GLN A 183 17.27 -8.25 11.75
CA GLN A 183 18.57 -8.92 11.62
C GLN A 183 19.09 -9.40 12.98
N GLN A 184 19.04 -8.56 14.02
CA GLN A 184 19.39 -8.94 15.40
C GLN A 184 18.57 -10.15 15.86
N HIS A 185 17.24 -10.08 15.77
CA HIS A 185 16.36 -11.18 16.17
C HIS A 185 16.63 -12.47 15.36
N GLN A 186 17.00 -12.37 14.08
CA GLN A 186 17.39 -13.53 13.29
C GLN A 186 18.70 -14.17 13.81
N LEU A 187 19.71 -13.36 14.16
CA LEU A 187 20.96 -13.83 14.74
C LEU A 187 20.75 -14.45 16.12
N ASP A 188 19.95 -13.83 16.98
CA ASP A 188 19.67 -14.35 18.32
C ASP A 188 18.83 -15.63 18.27
N ARG A 189 17.88 -15.74 17.35
CA ARG A 189 17.19 -17.00 17.05
C ARG A 189 18.17 -18.09 16.58
N GLN A 190 19.12 -17.76 15.71
CA GLN A 190 20.13 -18.72 15.24
C GLN A 190 21.05 -19.18 16.39
N ARG A 191 21.52 -18.26 17.24
CA ARG A 191 22.30 -18.56 18.45
C ARG A 191 21.54 -19.51 19.36
N LEU A 192 20.33 -19.14 19.78
CA LEU A 192 19.49 -19.93 20.69
C LEU A 192 19.17 -21.32 20.13
N VAL A 193 18.87 -21.44 18.82
CA VAL A 193 18.69 -22.75 18.17
C VAL A 193 19.98 -23.57 18.19
N SER A 194 21.14 -22.96 17.96
CA SER A 194 22.43 -23.67 17.98
C SER A 194 22.84 -24.13 19.38
N GLU A 195 22.60 -23.31 20.40
CA GLU A 195 22.87 -23.59 21.81
C GLU A 195 21.97 -24.71 22.34
N LEU A 196 20.66 -24.61 22.09
CA LEU A 196 19.71 -25.67 22.45
C LEU A 196 20.02 -26.98 21.73
N SER A 197 20.32 -26.93 20.42
CA SER A 197 20.70 -28.14 19.66
C SER A 197 21.97 -28.79 20.20
N ARG A 198 22.96 -27.98 20.60
CA ARG A 198 24.19 -28.45 21.24
C ARG A 198 23.94 -29.06 22.62
N SER A 199 23.11 -28.42 23.46
CA SER A 199 22.75 -28.93 24.78
C SER A 199 22.00 -30.27 24.67
N LEU A 200 21.00 -30.34 23.79
CA LEU A 200 20.20 -31.54 23.57
C LEU A 200 21.04 -32.72 23.04
N GLU A 201 21.97 -32.51 22.10
CA GLU A 201 22.84 -33.60 21.66
C GLU A 201 23.89 -33.96 22.72
N GLN A 202 24.36 -33.01 23.54
CA GLN A 202 25.20 -33.32 24.71
C GLN A 202 24.46 -34.20 25.73
N GLU A 203 23.25 -33.83 26.14
CA GLU A 203 22.39 -34.61 27.04
C GLU A 203 22.08 -36.00 26.46
N ARG A 204 21.68 -36.06 25.18
CA ARG A 204 21.43 -37.31 24.46
C ARG A 204 22.67 -38.20 24.42
N SER A 205 23.86 -37.63 24.21
CA SER A 205 25.11 -38.38 24.24
C SER A 205 25.47 -38.88 25.64
N ALA A 206 25.19 -38.08 26.69
CA ALA A 206 25.40 -38.45 28.08
C ALA A 206 24.45 -39.58 28.51
N LEU A 207 23.16 -39.49 28.14
CA LEU A 207 22.17 -40.55 28.34
C LEU A 207 22.57 -41.84 27.62
N ARG A 208 22.95 -41.77 26.34
CA ARG A 208 23.47 -42.92 25.58
C ARG A 208 24.67 -43.58 26.27
N ARG A 209 25.63 -42.80 26.77
CA ARG A 209 26.79 -43.32 27.53
C ARG A 209 26.37 -43.97 28.85
N ARG A 210 25.43 -43.35 29.59
CA ARG A 210 24.92 -43.87 30.88
C ARG A 210 24.18 -45.19 30.69
N HIS A 211 23.22 -45.25 29.76
CA HIS A 211 22.47 -46.47 29.47
C HIS A 211 23.34 -47.56 28.85
N GLY A 212 24.27 -47.20 27.95
CA GLY A 212 25.25 -48.15 27.41
C GLY A 212 26.08 -48.82 28.50
N ARG A 213 26.61 -48.04 29.46
CA ARG A 213 27.32 -48.57 30.63
C ARG A 213 26.44 -49.46 31.51
N GLN A 214 25.20 -49.04 31.79
CA GLN A 214 24.24 -49.83 32.58
C GLN A 214 23.95 -51.20 31.94
N LEU A 215 23.67 -51.23 30.63
CA LEU A 215 23.45 -52.47 29.88
C LEU A 215 24.69 -53.37 29.92
N LEU A 216 25.90 -52.80 29.79
CA LEU A 216 27.16 -53.54 29.88
C LEU A 216 27.40 -54.14 31.27
N THR A 217 27.12 -53.40 32.35
CA THR A 217 27.21 -53.96 33.72
C THR A 217 26.17 -55.04 33.97
N LEU A 218 24.95 -54.89 33.44
CA LEU A 218 23.91 -55.92 33.56
C LEU A 218 24.28 -57.18 32.78
N SER A 219 24.77 -57.06 31.54
CA SER A 219 25.21 -58.21 30.75
C SER A 219 26.45 -58.89 31.34
N GLN A 220 27.41 -58.14 31.88
CA GLN A 220 28.54 -58.72 32.63
C GLN A 220 28.07 -59.46 33.88
N SER A 221 27.12 -58.91 34.65
CA SER A 221 26.59 -59.59 35.84
C SER A 221 25.81 -60.86 35.50
N ALA A 222 25.09 -60.87 34.36
CA ALA A 222 24.40 -62.06 33.86
C ALA A 222 25.40 -63.12 33.36
N ALA A 223 26.44 -62.71 32.62
CA ALA A 223 27.51 -63.58 32.16
C ALA A 223 28.30 -64.19 33.33
N ALA A 224 28.60 -63.43 34.38
CA ALA A 224 29.24 -63.91 35.59
C ALA A 224 28.37 -64.98 36.30
N ARG A 225 27.07 -64.72 36.50
CA ARG A 225 26.14 -65.71 37.08
C ARG A 225 26.04 -67.00 36.25
N LEU A 226 26.08 -66.88 34.92
CA LEU A 226 26.10 -68.05 34.02
C LEU A 226 27.42 -68.83 34.15
N ALA A 227 28.57 -68.14 34.22
CA ALA A 227 29.87 -68.76 34.45
C ALA A 227 29.95 -69.45 35.82
N ASP A 228 29.48 -68.80 36.89
CA ASP A 228 29.39 -69.38 38.23
C ASP A 228 28.52 -70.64 38.24
N SER A 229 27.36 -70.60 37.57
CA SER A 229 26.47 -71.78 37.48
C SER A 229 27.08 -72.92 36.66
N ALA A 230 27.79 -72.60 35.56
CA ALA A 230 28.52 -73.58 34.76
C ALA A 230 29.69 -74.20 35.55
N GLN A 231 30.42 -73.41 36.34
CA GLN A 231 31.49 -73.90 37.20
C GLN A 231 30.94 -74.77 38.34
N GLN A 232 29.80 -74.42 38.94
CA GLN A 232 29.11 -75.27 39.91
C GLN A 232 28.65 -76.60 39.28
N GLN A 233 28.09 -76.58 38.06
CA GLN A 233 27.74 -77.81 37.32
C GLN A 233 28.98 -78.64 36.97
N GLN A 234 30.10 -78.02 36.62
CA GLN A 234 31.35 -78.71 36.33
C GLN A 234 31.95 -79.36 37.61
N LEU A 235 31.87 -78.69 38.76
CA LEU A 235 32.27 -79.27 40.05
C LEU A 235 31.33 -80.40 40.46
N ALA A 236 30.02 -80.25 40.30
CA ALA A 236 29.04 -81.30 40.59
C ALA A 236 29.24 -82.54 39.70
N THR A 237 29.51 -82.36 38.41
CA THR A 237 29.81 -83.48 37.49
C THR A 237 31.15 -84.14 37.78
N GLN A 238 32.19 -83.39 38.20
CA GLN A 238 33.44 -83.96 38.68
C GLN A 238 33.24 -84.77 39.98
N GLN A 239 32.48 -84.24 40.94
CA GLN A 239 32.15 -84.95 42.19
C GLN A 239 31.37 -86.24 41.88
N LEU A 240 30.36 -86.17 41.02
CA LEU A 240 29.62 -87.35 40.55
C LEU A 240 30.56 -88.39 39.93
N LEU A 241 31.46 -87.98 39.03
CA LEU A 241 32.42 -88.87 38.38
C LEU A 241 33.40 -89.52 39.37
N VAL A 242 33.82 -88.81 40.42
CA VAL A 242 34.58 -89.40 41.53
C VAL A 242 33.74 -90.41 42.32
N THR A 243 32.49 -90.08 42.66
CA THR A 243 31.61 -91.01 43.39
C THR A 243 31.29 -92.28 42.58
N VAL A 244 31.08 -92.16 41.26
CA VAL A 244 30.92 -93.30 40.35
C VAL A 244 32.17 -94.17 40.38
N LYS A 245 33.37 -93.61 40.23
CA LYS A 245 34.63 -94.37 40.31
C LYS A 245 34.84 -95.05 41.66
N SER A 246 34.46 -94.44 42.78
CA SER A 246 34.51 -95.13 44.08
C SER A 246 33.51 -96.28 44.19
N LEU A 247 32.31 -96.13 43.61
CA LEU A 247 31.29 -97.18 43.59
C LEU A 247 31.68 -98.34 42.64
N GLU A 248 32.32 -98.05 41.51
CA GLU A 248 32.93 -99.05 40.62
C GLU A 248 33.97 -99.89 41.39
N LEU A 249 34.91 -99.24 42.10
CA LEU A 249 35.90 -99.92 42.93
C LEU A 249 35.30 -100.72 44.11
N GLU A 250 34.16 -100.27 44.67
CA GLU A 250 33.43 -101.04 45.69
C GLU A 250 32.69 -102.25 45.10
N LEU A 251 32.17 -102.13 43.87
CA LEU A 251 31.57 -103.25 43.13
C LEU A 251 32.61 -104.31 42.80
N ASP A 252 33.78 -103.91 42.31
CA ASP A 252 34.89 -104.83 42.00
C ASP A 252 35.32 -105.61 43.26
N ARG A 253 35.56 -104.91 44.37
CA ARG A 253 35.86 -105.56 45.67
C ARG A 253 34.77 -106.52 46.15
N ARG A 254 33.49 -106.21 45.90
CA ARG A 254 32.38 -107.12 46.24
C ARG A 254 32.32 -108.32 45.29
N GLN A 255 32.67 -108.16 44.02
CA GLN A 255 32.79 -109.29 43.09
C GLN A 255 33.93 -110.22 43.50
N GLU A 256 35.11 -109.68 43.81
CA GLU A 256 36.24 -110.44 44.36
C GLU A 256 35.85 -111.20 45.65
N GLN A 257 35.13 -110.56 46.56
CA GLN A 257 34.60 -111.21 47.77
C GLN A 257 33.62 -112.34 47.46
N LEU A 258 32.68 -112.14 46.54
CA LEU A 258 31.74 -113.17 46.10
C LEU A 258 32.43 -114.34 45.38
N GLU A 259 33.50 -114.10 44.64
CA GLU A 259 34.32 -115.16 44.03
C GLU A 259 35.16 -115.91 45.07
N ALA A 260 35.68 -115.21 46.09
CA ALA A 260 36.31 -115.84 47.25
C ALA A 260 35.31 -116.68 48.06
N GLU A 261 34.05 -116.26 48.20
CA GLU A 261 33.01 -117.05 48.84
C GLU A 261 32.55 -118.24 47.98
N ARG A 262 32.42 -118.07 46.66
CA ARG A 262 32.10 -119.15 45.72
C ARG A 262 33.20 -120.20 45.61
N SER A 263 34.47 -119.81 45.68
CA SER A 263 35.60 -120.75 45.73
C SER A 263 35.63 -121.49 47.06
N ARG A 264 35.44 -120.81 48.20
CA ARG A 264 35.28 -121.46 49.52
C ARG A 264 34.08 -122.40 49.57
N SER A 265 32.93 -122.04 49.00
CA SER A 265 31.77 -122.92 48.96
C SER A 265 31.99 -124.13 48.04
N ALA A 266 32.61 -123.95 46.87
CA ALA A 266 33.03 -125.05 46.00
C ALA A 266 34.08 -125.97 46.66
N GLU A 267 34.99 -125.43 47.48
CA GLU A 267 35.91 -126.22 48.29
C GLU A 267 35.19 -127.02 49.38
N LEU A 268 34.23 -126.40 50.08
CA LEU A 268 33.37 -127.10 51.05
C LEU A 268 32.52 -128.18 50.38
N GLU A 269 31.97 -127.93 49.19
CA GLU A 269 31.27 -128.95 48.40
C GLU A 269 32.20 -130.08 47.98
N ARG A 270 33.43 -129.78 47.52
CA ARG A 270 34.45 -130.81 47.23
C ARG A 270 34.84 -131.62 48.47
N LEU A 271 34.93 -131.00 49.65
CA LEU A 271 35.20 -131.68 50.92
C LEU A 271 34.01 -132.55 51.37
N LEU A 272 32.78 -132.10 51.17
CA LEU A 272 31.56 -132.88 51.41
C LEU A 272 31.43 -134.03 50.41
N LEU A 273 31.82 -133.83 49.14
CA LEU A 273 31.87 -134.88 48.13
C LEU A 273 32.94 -135.92 48.49
N LYS A 274 34.14 -135.50 48.92
CA LYS A 274 35.19 -136.38 49.47
C LYS A 274 34.70 -137.16 50.71
N LYS A 275 33.97 -136.53 51.63
CA LYS A 275 33.33 -137.25 52.75
C LYS A 275 32.25 -138.24 52.28
N ARG A 276 31.47 -137.92 51.24
CA ARG A 276 30.46 -138.83 50.67
C ARG A 276 31.08 -140.00 49.90
N THR A 277 32.19 -139.80 49.17
CA THR A 277 32.89 -140.88 48.48
C THR A 277 33.67 -141.77 49.45
N ALA A 278 34.33 -141.20 50.46
CA ALA A 278 34.95 -141.97 51.55
C ALA A 278 33.93 -142.83 52.33
N ARG A 279 32.69 -142.35 52.49
CA ARG A 279 31.59 -143.16 53.07
C ARG A 279 31.07 -144.26 52.13
N ARG A 280 31.29 -144.16 50.81
CA ARG A 280 30.92 -145.21 49.84
C ARG A 280 32.01 -146.27 49.70
N SER A 281 33.29 -145.91 49.76
CA SER A 281 34.41 -146.89 49.70
C SER A 281 34.53 -147.79 50.92
N VAL A 282 34.00 -147.38 52.08
CA VAL A 282 33.92 -148.21 53.30
C VAL A 282 32.77 -149.24 53.23
N GLY A 283 31.77 -149.01 52.36
CA GLY A 283 30.63 -149.94 52.19
C GLY A 283 30.91 -151.15 51.29
N THR A 284 32.04 -151.18 50.57
CA THR A 284 32.36 -152.17 49.53
C THR A 284 33.51 -153.13 49.90
N GLN A 285 33.83 -153.27 51.19
CA GLN A 285 34.83 -154.22 51.70
C GLN A 285 34.28 -155.17 52.79
N LEU A 286 32.95 -155.34 52.86
CA LEU A 286 32.27 -156.20 53.85
C LEU A 286 31.21 -157.14 53.23
N ARG A 287 31.42 -157.59 51.99
CA ARG A 287 30.78 -158.76 51.38
C ARG A 287 31.75 -159.45 50.43
#